data_AF-A0A950V5Q9-F1
#
_entry.id   AF-A0A950V5Q9-F1
#
_cell.length_a   1.000
_cell.length_b   1.000
_cell.length_c   1.000
_cell.angle_alpha   90.00
_cell.angle_beta   90.00
_cell.angle_gamma   90.00
#
_symmetry.space_group_name_H-M   'P 1'
#
loop_
_entity.id
_entity.type
_entity.pdbx_description
1 polymer ?
#
loop_
_entity_poly.entity_id
_entity_poly.type
_entity_poly.pdbx_seq_one_letter_code
_entity_poly.pdbx_strand_id
1 'polypeptide(L)' 'MEKFVPHASNAGDGKGLRDETFGFVMHSLRRHPKARRILISAATDESALGARAAIENAGLTRTVAIMGHGGSQ' A
#
# COMPACT_ATOMS: atom_id res chain seq x y z
N MET A 1 -11.14 0.21 18.32
CA MET A 1 -10.53 0.06 16.98
C MET A 1 -10.46 1.46 16.38
N GLU A 2 -9.28 2.06 16.34
CA GLU A 2 -9.11 3.43 15.84
C GLU A 2 -9.28 3.41 14.31
N LYS A 3 -10.25 4.18 13.78
CA LYS A 3 -10.50 4.29 12.34
C LYS A 3 -9.43 5.20 11.74
N PHE A 4 -8.58 4.66 10.87
CA PHE A 4 -7.79 5.48 9.98
C PHE A 4 -8.74 6.19 9.02
N VAL A 5 -8.71 7.53 9.02
CA VAL A 5 -9.49 8.37 8.10
C VAL A 5 -8.50 8.87 7.04
N PRO A 6 -8.53 8.34 5.81
CA PRO A 6 -7.68 8.88 4.75
C PRO A 6 -8.09 10.32 4.43
N HIS A 7 -7.11 11.20 4.31
CA HIS A 7 -7.33 12.52 3.73
C HIS A 7 -7.56 12.35 2.23
N ALA A 8 -8.79 12.59 1.79
CA ALA A 8 -9.21 12.47 0.41
C ALA A 8 -8.27 13.26 -0.51
N SER A 9 -7.43 12.53 -1.24
CA SER A 9 -6.71 13.05 -2.39
C SER A 9 -7.61 12.79 -3.60
N ASN A 10 -7.95 13.85 -4.34
CA ASN A 10 -8.88 13.80 -5.47
C ASN A 10 -8.58 12.61 -6.40
N ALA A 11 -9.53 11.66 -6.46
CA ALA A 11 -9.40 10.35 -7.09
C ALA A 11 -9.28 10.37 -8.64
N GLY A 12 -8.93 11.52 -9.24
CA GLY A 12 -8.86 11.71 -10.69
C GLY A 12 -7.55 11.28 -11.35
N ASP A 13 -6.41 11.39 -10.65
CA ASP A 13 -5.09 11.34 -11.31
C ASP A 13 -4.23 10.12 -10.93
N GLY A 14 -4.74 9.18 -10.11
CA GLY A 14 -4.01 7.98 -9.67
C GLY A 14 -2.85 8.24 -8.70
N LYS A 15 -2.14 9.37 -8.83
CA LYS A 15 -1.04 9.81 -7.95
C LYS A 15 -1.46 9.93 -6.49
N GLY A 16 -2.68 10.42 -6.23
CA GLY A 16 -3.22 10.51 -4.86
C GLY A 16 -3.37 9.14 -4.19
N LEU A 17 -3.75 8.11 -4.96
CA LEU A 17 -3.93 6.75 -4.45
C LEU A 17 -2.59 6.09 -4.12
N ARG A 18 -1.52 6.43 -4.84
CA ARG A 18 -0.18 5.92 -4.56
C ARG A 18 0.32 6.37 -3.19
N ASP A 19 0.28 7.67 -2.92
CA ASP A 19 0.75 8.24 -1.64
C ASP A 19 -0.13 7.79 -0.46
N GLU A 20 -1.44 7.74 -0.66
CA GLU A 20 -2.38 7.25 0.34
C GLU A 20 -2.12 5.77 0.68
N THR A 21 -1.96 4.93 -0.34
CA THR A 21 -1.69 3.50 -0.15
C THR A 21 -0.34 3.29 0.54
N PHE A 22 0.69 4.07 0.18
CA PHE A 22 1.97 4.04 0.86
C PHE A 22 1.81 4.32 2.36
N GLY A 23 1.12 5.40 2.72
CA GLY A 23 0.88 5.78 4.10
C GLY A 23 0.12 4.70 4.88
N PHE A 24 -0.92 4.14 4.28
CA PHE A 24 -1.73 3.09 4.89
C PHE A 24 -0.93 1.80 5.17
N VAL A 25 -0.12 1.36 4.19
CA VAL A 25 0.71 0.16 4.34
C VAL A 25 1.78 0.40 5.40
N MET A 26 2.49 1.53 5.38
CA MET A 26 3.49 1.86 6.41
C MET A 26 2.89 1.89 7.81
N HIS A 27 1.72 2.49 7.97
CA HIS A 27 1.01 2.52 9.24
C HIS A 27 0.65 1.09 9.72
N SER A 28 0.18 0.24 8.81
CA SER A 28 -0.15 -1.16 9.13
C SER A 28 1.09 -1.98 9.52
N LEU A 29 2.21 -1.82 8.82
CA LEU A 29 3.48 -2.47 9.15
C LEU A 29 4.01 -2.03 10.51
N ARG A 30 3.92 -0.74 10.83
CA ARG A 30 4.33 -0.21 12.14
C ARG A 30 3.47 -0.75 13.28
N ARG A 31 2.17 -0.94 13.06
CA ARG A 31 1.28 -1.57 14.04
C ARG A 31 1.53 -3.07 14.22
N HIS A 32 2.09 -3.73 13.21
CA HIS A 32 2.31 -5.18 13.20
C HIS A 32 3.76 -5.54 12.84
N PRO A 33 4.76 -5.17 13.66
CA PRO A 33 6.18 -5.32 13.32
C PRO A 33 6.65 -6.78 13.21
N LYS A 34 5.86 -7.72 13.73
CA LYS A 34 6.13 -9.17 13.65
C LYS A 34 5.39 -9.86 12.51
N ALA A 35 4.57 -9.15 11.73
CA ALA A 35 3.88 -9.72 10.59
C ALA A 35 4.90 -10.29 9.59
N ARG A 36 4.66 -11.52 9.14
CA ARG A 36 5.45 -12.23 8.15
C ARG A 36 4.50 -12.81 7.11
N ARG A 37 4.95 -12.95 5.86
CA ARG A 37 4.15 -13.49 4.75
C ARG A 37 2.87 -12.67 4.55
N ILE A 38 3.04 -11.40 4.22
CA ILE A 38 1.93 -10.46 4.04
C ILE A 38 1.43 -10.58 2.60
N LEU A 39 0.11 -10.62 2.41
CA LEU A 39 -0.52 -10.49 1.09
C LEU A 39 -1.21 -9.13 1.02
N ILE A 40 -0.87 -8.33 0.02
CA ILE A 40 -1.53 -7.05 -0.28
C ILE A 40 -2.30 -7.22 -1.58
N SER A 41 -3.63 -7.14 -1.52
CA SER A 41 -4.51 -7.07 -2.69
C SER A 41 -4.86 -5.61 -2.94
N ALA A 42 -4.26 -5.03 -3.97
CA ALA A 42 -4.50 -3.66 -4.39
C ALA A 42 -5.61 -3.63 -5.46
N ALA A 43 -6.54 -2.69 -5.30
CA ALA A 43 -7.67 -2.54 -6.22
C ALA A 43 -7.27 -1.95 -7.59
N THR A 44 -6.16 -1.22 -7.64
CA THR A 44 -5.59 -0.60 -8.85
C THR A 44 -4.07 -0.76 -8.86
N ASP A 45 -3.46 -0.58 -10.03
CA ASP A 45 -2.00 -0.65 -10.18
C ASP A 45 -1.27 0.51 -9.46
N GLU A 46 -1.85 1.70 -9.43
CA GLU A 46 -1.30 2.82 -8.65
C GLU A 46 -1.26 2.50 -7.15
N SER A 47 -2.30 1.87 -6.61
CA SER A 47 -2.29 1.36 -5.24
C SER A 47 -1.25 0.25 -5.06
N ALA A 48 -1.09 -0.65 -6.04
CA ALA A 48 -0.06 -1.70 -5.98
C ALA A 48 1.35 -1.10 -5.92
N LEU A 49 1.60 -0.02 -6.68
CA LEU A 49 2.88 0.68 -6.67
C LEU A 49 3.12 1.45 -5.37
N GLY A 50 2.09 2.07 -4.79
CA GLY A 50 2.17 2.69 -3.46
C GLY A 50 2.49 1.66 -2.37
N ALA A 51 1.84 0.51 -2.40
CA ALA A 51 2.12 -0.60 -1.51
C ALA A 51 3.55 -1.12 -1.69
N ARG A 52 4.01 -1.30 -2.93
CA ARG A 52 5.38 -1.73 -3.24
C ARG A 52 6.41 -0.77 -2.66
N ALA A 53 6.23 0.53 -2.85
CA ALA A 53 7.14 1.54 -2.31
C ALA A 53 7.23 1.47 -0.77
N ALA A 54 6.11 1.21 -0.07
CA ALA A 54 6.10 1.04 1.37
C ALA A 54 6.85 -0.22 1.82
N ILE A 55 6.66 -1.35 1.12
CA ILE A 55 7.37 -2.59 1.41
C ILE A 55 8.89 -2.45 1.18
N GLU A 56 9.28 -1.76 0.11
CA GLU A 56 10.69 -1.45 -0.18
C GLU A 56 11.29 -0.58 0.91
N ASN A 57 10.59 0.49 1.32
CA ASN A 57 11.02 1.37 2.41
C ASN A 57 11.18 0.62 3.75
N ALA A 58 10.32 -0.36 4.01
CA ALA A 58 10.37 -1.18 5.21
C ALA A 58 11.40 -2.34 5.15
N GLY A 59 12.05 -2.56 4.00
CA GLY A 59 13.01 -3.66 3.82
C GLY A 59 12.38 -5.05 3.81
N LEU A 60 11.09 -5.17 3.45
CA LEU A 60 10.30 -6.41 3.55
C LEU A 60 10.03 -7.10 2.20
N THR A 61 10.76 -6.74 1.14
CA THR A 61 10.51 -7.19 -0.25
C THR A 61 10.52 -8.71 -0.45
N ARG A 62 11.19 -9.48 0.42
CA ARG A 62 11.23 -10.95 0.33
C ARG A 62 10.09 -11.68 1.03
N THR A 63 9.24 -10.98 1.77
CA THR A 63 8.22 -11.59 2.64
C THR A 63 6.80 -11.12 2.34
N VAL A 64 6.61 -10.34 1.28
CA VAL A 64 5.32 -9.76 0.90
C VAL A 64 5.01 -10.09 -0.55
N ALA A 65 3.80 -10.57 -0.79
CA ALA A 65 3.23 -10.70 -2.13
C ALA A 65 2.24 -9.55 -2.36
N ILE A 66 2.32 -8.90 -3.52
CA ILE A 66 1.44 -7.80 -3.90
C ILE A 66 0.73 -8.20 -5.19
N MET A 67 -0.59 -8.13 -5.20
CA MET A 67 -1.43 -8.35 -6.37
C MET A 67 -2.12 -7.03 -6.73
N GLY A 68 -1.93 -6.56 -7.96
CA GLY A 68 -2.66 -5.43 -8.53
C GLY A 68 -3.67 -5.88 -9.59
N HIS A 69 -4.60 -5.01 -9.92
CA HIS A 69 -5.57 -5.21 -11.00
C HIS A 69 -5.70 -3.90 -11.78
N GLY A 70 -5.60 -3.94 -13.12
CA GLY A 70 -5.81 -2.76 -13.96
C GLY A 70 -4.89 -2.65 -15.16
N GLY A 71 -3.67 -3.19 -15.11
CA GLY A 71 -2.74 -3.20 -16.24
C GLY A 71 -2.37 -1.80 -16.74
N SER A 72 -1.90 -0.92 -15.86
CA SER A 72 -1.26 0.33 -16.27
C SER A 72 0.20 0.05 -16.63
N GLN A 73 0.54 0.24 -17.91
CA GLN A 73 1.90 0.31 -18.42
C GLN A 73 2.52 1.67 -18.12
#